data_AF-A0A8H4XRV0-F1
#
_entry.id   AF-A0A8H4XRV0-F1
#
_cell.length_a   1.000
_cell.length_b   1.000
_cell.length_c   1.000
_cell.angle_alpha   90.00
_cell.angle_beta   90.00
_cell.angle_gamma   90.00
#
_symmetry.space_group_name_H-M   'P 1'
#
loop_
_entity.id
_entity.type
_entity.pdbx_description
1 polymer ?
#
loop_
_entity_poly.entity_id
_entity_poly.type
_entity_poly.pdbx_seq_one_letter_code
_entity_poly.pdbx_strand_id
1 'polypeptide(L)'
;MIDTITHNLRRRLDTNLYSHTIAILIRLFTYLSSNKTRLTYHWAELWRTLLSLMRFLTTYSSDLSSAPHIDTLTSSLVDLIAFTLSTGDTFLPDPASYDDLFYKIVEAGPIIARFRDVYNLSTTTLSTSSLQQQQQGASINTLLTVSTHCLSLLFQTDKPASTATTESGEVAAATARKKNLGPREVHQIIKQGYDTLSIQPQEGLSTWEKWRESDRKLELKKTARCAVEDARRLVL
;
A
#
# COMPACT_ATOMS: atom_id res chain seq x y z
N MET A 1 -1.50 12.07 -12.10
CA MET A 1 -1.45 10.66 -11.65
C MET A 1 -2.38 10.42 -10.47
N ILE A 2 -2.32 11.25 -9.42
CA ILE A 2 -3.33 11.23 -8.34
C ILE A 2 -4.74 11.33 -8.92
N ASP A 3 -4.98 12.32 -9.78
CA ASP A 3 -6.28 12.52 -10.42
C ASP A 3 -6.77 11.28 -11.16
N THR A 4 -5.89 10.62 -11.92
CA THR A 4 -6.20 9.40 -12.67
C THR A 4 -6.66 8.25 -11.76
N ILE A 5 -6.05 8.11 -10.58
CA ILE A 5 -6.44 7.08 -9.62
C ILE A 5 -7.76 7.43 -8.94
N THR A 6 -7.96 8.71 -8.61
CA THR A 6 -9.20 9.17 -7.97
C THR A 6 -10.39 9.22 -8.94
N HIS A 7 -10.12 9.43 -10.23
CA HIS A 7 -11.14 9.61 -11.26
C HIS A 7 -11.67 8.26 -11.73
N ASN A 8 -12.99 8.15 -11.87
CA ASN A 8 -13.66 6.97 -12.45
C ASN A 8 -13.48 5.66 -11.64
N LEU A 9 -13.45 5.76 -10.31
CA LEU A 9 -13.61 4.63 -9.39
C LEU A 9 -15.06 4.09 -9.44
N ARG A 10 -15.38 3.37 -10.52
CA ARG A 10 -16.68 2.74 -10.77
C ARG A 10 -16.56 1.22 -10.72
N ARG A 11 -17.68 0.55 -10.48
CA ARG A 11 -17.75 -0.93 -10.41
C ARG A 11 -17.34 -1.64 -11.71
N ARG A 12 -17.32 -0.93 -12.84
CA ARG A 12 -16.67 -1.36 -14.09
C ARG A 12 -15.34 -0.63 -14.24
N LEU A 13 -14.36 -1.03 -13.45
CA LEU A 13 -13.05 -0.40 -13.43
C LEU A 13 -12.27 -0.74 -14.71
N ASP A 14 -11.60 0.24 -15.30
CA ASP A 14 -10.60 -0.01 -16.35
C ASP A 14 -9.30 -0.51 -15.71
N THR A 15 -9.27 -1.81 -15.39
CA THR A 15 -8.13 -2.46 -14.72
C THR A 15 -6.80 -2.22 -15.44
N ASN A 16 -6.81 -2.10 -16.77
CA ASN A 16 -5.61 -1.82 -17.56
C ASN A 16 -5.11 -0.40 -17.30
N LEU A 17 -5.98 0.62 -17.35
CA LEU A 17 -5.59 2.00 -17.06
C LEU A 17 -4.97 2.13 -15.66
N TYR A 18 -5.63 1.55 -14.66
CA TYR A 18 -5.13 1.59 -13.29
C TYR A 18 -3.80 0.83 -13.17
N SER A 19 -3.68 -0.36 -13.77
CA SER A 19 -2.43 -1.13 -13.77
C SER A 19 -1.28 -0.34 -14.37
N HIS A 20 -1.50 0.34 -15.51
CA HIS A 20 -0.49 1.19 -16.13
C HIS A 20 -0.11 2.38 -15.24
N THR A 21 -1.10 3.00 -14.59
CA THR A 21 -0.85 4.12 -13.69
C THR A 21 0.02 3.70 -12.51
N ILE A 22 -0.27 2.56 -11.88
CA ILE A 22 0.54 1.99 -10.81
C ILE A 22 1.94 1.60 -11.32
N ALA A 23 2.03 0.99 -12.51
CA ALA A 23 3.28 0.61 -13.15
C ALA A 23 4.19 1.81 -13.49
N ILE A 24 3.61 2.98 -13.76
CA ILE A 24 4.37 4.24 -13.94
C ILE A 24 4.85 4.77 -12.59
N LEU A 25 4.00 4.75 -11.54
CA LEU A 25 4.38 5.21 -10.20
C LEU A 25 5.57 4.41 -9.65
N ILE A 26 5.50 3.09 -9.76
CA ILE A 26 6.56 2.23 -9.22
C ILE A 26 7.90 2.44 -9.95
N ARG A 27 7.89 2.66 -11.26
CA ARG A 27 9.09 3.04 -12.04
C ARG A 27 9.62 4.40 -11.62
N LEU A 28 8.73 5.38 -11.43
CA LEU A 28 9.11 6.71 -10.97
C LEU A 28 9.78 6.64 -9.60
N PHE A 29 9.20 5.91 -8.64
CA PHE A 29 9.77 5.79 -7.30
C PHE A 29 11.06 4.96 -7.28
N THR A 30 11.15 3.93 -8.13
CA THR A 30 12.40 3.19 -8.33
C THR A 30 13.51 4.12 -8.83
N TYR A 31 13.20 5.01 -9.77
CA TYR A 31 14.15 5.99 -10.29
C TYR A 31 14.54 7.02 -9.21
N LEU A 32 13.58 7.57 -8.48
CA LEU A 32 13.86 8.51 -7.39
C LEU A 32 14.73 7.88 -6.30
N SER A 33 14.41 6.63 -5.91
CA SER A 33 15.16 5.88 -4.90
C SER A 33 16.59 5.59 -5.35
N SER A 34 16.76 5.03 -6.56
CA SER A 34 18.08 4.71 -7.11
C SER A 34 18.99 5.92 -7.23
N ASN A 35 18.44 7.09 -7.57
CA ASN A 35 19.18 8.35 -7.66
C ASN A 35 19.20 9.15 -6.36
N LYS A 36 18.59 8.63 -5.27
CA LYS A 36 18.43 9.33 -3.98
C LYS A 36 17.89 10.76 -4.14
N THR A 37 16.98 10.93 -5.10
CA THR A 37 16.40 12.24 -5.42
C THR A 37 15.21 12.49 -4.52
N ARG A 38 15.37 13.42 -3.58
CA ARG A 38 14.29 13.85 -2.68
C ARG A 38 13.36 14.82 -3.39
N LEU A 39 12.07 14.52 -3.45
CA LEU A 39 11.08 15.32 -4.17
C LEU A 39 10.14 16.02 -3.19
N THR A 40 9.99 17.33 -3.31
CA THR A 40 8.96 18.10 -2.61
C THR A 40 7.63 17.97 -3.34
N TYR A 41 6.74 17.14 -2.82
CA TYR A 41 5.46 16.81 -3.44
C TYR A 41 4.38 16.60 -2.37
N HIS A 42 3.11 16.53 -2.79
CA HIS A 42 1.96 16.24 -1.93
C HIS A 42 1.89 14.74 -1.55
N TRP A 43 2.94 14.22 -0.91
CA TRP A 43 3.07 12.81 -0.53
C TRP A 43 1.91 12.31 0.30
N ALA A 44 1.46 13.13 1.26
CA ALA A 44 0.35 12.78 2.12
C ALA A 44 -0.95 12.52 1.34
N GLU A 45 -1.18 13.24 0.24
CA GLU A 45 -2.32 13.04 -0.65
C GLU A 45 -2.16 11.76 -1.47
N LEU A 46 -0.99 11.55 -2.05
CA LEU A 46 -0.68 10.33 -2.81
C LEU A 46 -0.93 9.05 -1.98
N TRP A 47 -0.47 9.01 -0.73
CA TRP A 47 -0.69 7.86 0.17
C TRP A 47 -2.17 7.60 0.41
N ARG A 48 -2.96 8.66 0.65
CA ARG A 48 -4.41 8.54 0.79
C ARG A 48 -5.05 8.02 -0.48
N THR A 49 -4.61 8.48 -1.65
CA THR A 49 -5.12 8.03 -2.94
C THR A 49 -4.85 6.55 -3.19
N LEU A 50 -3.63 6.06 -2.91
CA LEU A 50 -3.27 4.64 -3.05
C LEU A 50 -4.06 3.76 -2.08
N LEU A 51 -4.19 4.17 -0.82
CA LEU A 51 -4.96 3.43 0.18
C LEU A 51 -6.47 3.49 -0.08
N SER A 52 -6.97 4.59 -0.64
CA SER A 52 -8.35 4.70 -1.10
C SER A 52 -8.63 3.76 -2.26
N LEU A 53 -7.69 3.62 -3.21
CA LEU A 53 -7.79 2.63 -4.28
C LEU A 53 -7.84 1.21 -3.70
N MET A 54 -6.93 0.87 -2.78
CA MET A 54 -6.94 -0.43 -2.09
C MET A 54 -8.30 -0.69 -1.42
N ARG A 55 -8.80 0.29 -0.65
CA ARG A 55 -10.11 0.20 0.02
C ARG A 55 -11.25 0.00 -0.97
N PHE A 56 -11.24 0.71 -2.10
CA PHE A 56 -12.25 0.57 -3.15
C PHE A 56 -12.25 -0.85 -3.73
N LEU A 57 -11.07 -1.35 -4.09
CA LEU A 57 -10.89 -2.72 -4.60
C LEU A 57 -11.38 -3.76 -3.57
N THR A 58 -11.03 -3.61 -2.28
CA THR A 58 -11.54 -4.49 -1.21
C THR A 58 -13.06 -4.43 -1.08
N THR A 59 -13.64 -3.23 -1.12
CA THR A 59 -15.07 -3.01 -0.81
C THR A 59 -15.97 -3.55 -1.92
N TYR A 60 -15.54 -3.44 -3.18
CA TYR A 60 -16.32 -3.84 -4.36
C TYR A 60 -15.77 -5.12 -5.02
N SER A 61 -15.10 -5.97 -4.25
CA SER A 61 -14.46 -7.17 -4.78
C SER A 61 -15.41 -8.16 -5.43
N SER A 62 -16.65 -8.28 -4.93
CA SER A 62 -17.68 -9.11 -5.58
C SER A 62 -17.89 -8.76 -7.05
N ASP A 63 -17.78 -7.47 -7.38
CA ASP A 63 -18.00 -6.95 -8.73
C ASP A 63 -16.69 -6.94 -9.55
N LEU A 64 -15.54 -6.76 -8.87
CA LEU A 64 -14.24 -6.52 -9.50
C LEU A 64 -13.37 -7.76 -9.65
N SER A 65 -13.53 -8.79 -8.81
CA SER A 65 -12.68 -9.99 -8.83
C SER A 65 -12.83 -10.82 -10.12
N SER A 66 -13.88 -10.59 -10.89
CA SER A 66 -14.08 -11.21 -12.21
C SER A 66 -13.49 -10.38 -13.36
N ALA A 67 -13.00 -9.16 -13.10
CA ALA A 67 -12.48 -8.29 -14.12
C ALA A 67 -11.14 -8.82 -14.65
N PRO A 68 -10.90 -8.74 -15.98
CA PRO A 68 -9.63 -9.18 -16.54
C PRO A 68 -8.48 -8.35 -15.98
N HIS A 69 -7.35 -9.00 -15.69
CA HIS A 69 -6.13 -8.39 -15.16
C HIS A 69 -6.27 -7.72 -13.78
N ILE A 70 -7.34 -8.02 -13.01
CA ILE A 70 -7.48 -7.50 -11.65
C ILE A 70 -6.32 -7.93 -10.75
N ASP A 71 -5.83 -9.16 -10.91
CA ASP A 71 -4.69 -9.70 -10.16
C ASP A 71 -3.41 -8.90 -10.39
N THR A 72 -3.20 -8.42 -11.61
CA THR A 72 -2.05 -7.57 -11.94
C THR A 72 -2.14 -6.22 -11.23
N LEU A 73 -3.33 -5.61 -11.20
CA LEU A 73 -3.56 -4.35 -10.51
C LEU A 73 -3.36 -4.50 -9.00
N THR A 74 -3.98 -5.52 -8.39
CA THR A 74 -3.94 -5.72 -6.94
C THR A 74 -2.54 -6.02 -6.45
N SER A 75 -1.82 -6.88 -7.18
CA SER A 75 -0.41 -7.21 -6.93
C SER A 75 0.48 -5.98 -7.04
N SER A 76 0.40 -5.26 -8.17
CA SER A 76 1.25 -4.10 -8.43
C SER A 76 1.01 -2.97 -7.42
N LEU A 77 -0.23 -2.82 -6.93
CA LEU A 77 -0.57 -1.83 -5.91
C LEU A 77 0.09 -2.16 -4.56
N VAL A 78 0.06 -3.43 -4.15
CA VAL A 78 0.71 -3.88 -2.91
C VAL A 78 2.22 -3.75 -3.03
N ASP A 79 2.79 -4.19 -4.16
CA ASP A 79 4.21 -4.08 -4.47
C ASP A 79 4.70 -2.63 -4.43
N LEU A 80 3.93 -1.71 -4.99
CA LEU A 80 4.21 -0.27 -4.93
C LEU A 80 4.25 0.23 -3.49
N ILE A 81 3.26 -0.13 -2.67
CA ILE A 81 3.19 0.34 -1.28
C ILE A 81 4.34 -0.28 -0.46
N ALA A 82 4.62 -1.58 -0.64
CA ALA A 82 5.73 -2.26 0.01
C ALA A 82 7.06 -1.61 -0.37
N PHE A 83 7.27 -1.31 -1.64
CA PHE A 83 8.45 -0.59 -2.13
C PHE A 83 8.64 0.75 -1.42
N THR A 84 7.56 1.56 -1.30
CA THR A 84 7.62 2.86 -0.62
C THR A 84 7.92 2.75 0.88
N LEU A 85 7.52 1.63 1.50
CA LEU A 85 7.77 1.36 2.91
C LEU A 85 9.21 0.89 3.17
N SER A 86 9.83 0.21 2.21
CA SER A 86 11.22 -0.24 2.30
C SER A 86 12.24 0.84 1.93
N THR A 87 11.87 1.78 1.05
CA THR A 87 12.84 2.73 0.43
C THR A 87 12.41 4.19 0.50
N GLY A 88 11.30 4.50 1.19
CA GLY A 88 10.74 5.85 1.25
C GLY A 88 11.71 6.90 1.79
N ASP A 89 12.57 6.52 2.72
CA ASP A 89 13.62 7.36 3.30
C ASP A 89 14.60 7.94 2.26
N THR A 90 14.75 7.26 1.10
CA THR A 90 15.66 7.66 0.01
C THR A 90 15.12 8.78 -0.89
N PHE A 91 13.80 8.93 -1.01
CA PHE A 91 13.17 9.88 -1.95
C PHE A 91 12.17 10.84 -1.31
N LEU A 92 11.78 10.63 -0.05
CA LEU A 92 10.93 11.58 0.68
C LEU A 92 11.71 12.82 1.10
N PRO A 93 11.06 14.00 1.20
CA PRO A 93 11.74 15.25 1.46
C PRO A 93 12.29 15.33 2.89
N ASP A 94 11.59 14.73 3.85
CA ASP A 94 11.91 14.82 5.27
C ASP A 94 11.38 13.59 6.06
N PRO A 95 11.85 13.37 7.30
CA PRO A 95 11.39 12.25 8.14
C PRO A 95 9.89 12.28 8.48
N ALA A 96 9.28 13.46 8.66
CA ALA A 96 7.86 13.55 9.01
C ALA A 96 6.96 13.07 7.85
N SER A 97 7.40 13.28 6.61
CA SER A 97 6.76 12.70 5.41
C SER A 97 6.82 11.17 5.40
N TYR A 98 7.84 10.57 6.02
CA TYR A 98 7.99 9.11 6.16
C TYR A 98 7.16 8.59 7.34
N ASP A 99 7.17 9.29 8.47
CA ASP A 99 6.29 9.01 9.62
C ASP A 99 4.79 9.01 9.20
N ASP A 100 4.38 9.96 8.35
CA ASP A 100 3.02 10.04 7.79
C ASP A 100 2.65 8.83 6.90
N LEU A 101 3.61 8.26 6.14
CA LEU A 101 3.40 7.02 5.39
C LEU A 101 3.11 5.86 6.35
N PHE A 102 3.95 5.66 7.37
CA PHE A 102 3.74 4.58 8.34
C PHE A 102 2.44 4.76 9.12
N TYR A 103 2.12 5.97 9.57
CA TYR A 103 0.86 6.27 10.24
C TYR A 103 -0.34 5.75 9.44
N LYS A 104 -0.37 6.07 8.14
CA LYS A 104 -1.47 5.66 7.26
C LYS A 104 -1.51 4.16 7.01
N ILE A 105 -0.35 3.49 6.95
CA ILE A 105 -0.29 2.03 6.82
C ILE A 105 -0.81 1.34 8.09
N VAL A 106 -0.46 1.86 9.27
CA VAL A 106 -0.97 1.36 10.55
C VAL A 106 -2.48 1.55 10.64
N GLU A 107 -2.98 2.74 10.31
CA GLU A 107 -4.42 3.03 10.26
C GLU A 107 -5.16 2.12 9.26
N ALA A 108 -4.55 1.85 8.10
CA ALA A 108 -5.11 1.00 7.06
C ALA A 108 -5.00 -0.51 7.34
N GLY A 109 -4.39 -0.94 8.44
CA GLY A 109 -4.16 -2.35 8.79
C GLY A 109 -5.35 -3.29 8.56
N PRO A 110 -6.56 -2.96 9.07
CA PRO A 110 -7.75 -3.78 8.83
C PRO A 110 -8.14 -3.91 7.35
N ILE A 111 -7.92 -2.86 6.54
CA ILE A 111 -8.21 -2.91 5.11
C ILE A 111 -7.17 -3.75 4.36
N ILE A 112 -5.90 -3.67 4.76
CA ILE A 112 -4.80 -4.47 4.19
C ILE A 112 -5.06 -5.96 4.45
N ALA A 113 -5.46 -6.33 5.67
CA ALA A 113 -5.80 -7.71 6.01
C ALA A 113 -6.96 -8.24 5.16
N ARG A 114 -8.04 -7.46 5.05
CA ARG A 114 -9.19 -7.84 4.19
C ARG A 114 -8.81 -7.91 2.71
N PHE A 115 -7.97 -7.00 2.24
CA PHE A 115 -7.51 -6.99 0.85
C PHE A 115 -6.74 -8.27 0.51
N ARG A 116 -5.84 -8.72 1.39
CA ARG A 116 -5.15 -10.02 1.28
C ARG A 116 -6.16 -11.16 1.14
N ASP A 117 -7.15 -11.22 2.02
CA ASP A 117 -8.08 -12.35 2.10
C ASP A 117 -9.00 -12.41 0.87
N VAL A 118 -9.48 -11.25 0.42
CA VAL A 118 -10.39 -11.13 -0.73
C VAL A 118 -9.71 -11.50 -2.05
N TYR A 119 -8.44 -11.13 -2.22
CA TYR A 119 -7.68 -11.39 -3.45
C TYR A 119 -6.74 -12.59 -3.34
N ASN A 120 -6.81 -13.35 -2.24
CA ASN A 120 -5.97 -14.54 -1.97
C ASN A 120 -4.47 -14.28 -2.18
N LEU A 121 -3.97 -13.10 -1.79
CA LEU A 121 -2.57 -12.70 -1.96
C LEU A 121 -1.61 -13.40 -0.98
N SER A 122 -2.07 -14.41 -0.25
CA SER A 122 -1.26 -15.14 0.70
C SER A 122 -0.22 -15.99 -0.02
N THR A 123 0.99 -16.08 0.56
CA THR A 123 2.01 -17.05 0.16
C THR A 123 1.45 -18.47 0.29
N THR A 124 1.03 -19.07 -0.82
CA THR A 124 0.83 -20.51 -0.88
C THR A 124 2.19 -21.17 -0.66
N THR A 125 2.36 -21.80 0.50
CA THR A 125 3.56 -22.55 0.93
C THR A 125 3.79 -23.84 0.14
N LEU A 126 3.09 -24.04 -0.97
CA LEU A 126 3.34 -25.13 -1.89
C LEU A 126 4.51 -24.71 -2.79
N SER A 127 5.53 -25.56 -2.83
CA SER A 127 6.80 -25.43 -3.56
C SER A 127 6.67 -25.33 -5.10
N THR A 128 5.47 -25.03 -5.61
CA THR A 128 5.10 -24.93 -7.03
C THR A 128 4.58 -23.54 -7.44
N SER A 129 4.57 -22.57 -6.52
CA SER A 129 4.19 -21.19 -6.84
C SER A 129 5.26 -20.49 -7.69
N SER A 130 4.83 -19.72 -8.70
CA SER A 130 5.73 -18.92 -9.53
C SER A 130 6.48 -17.87 -8.70
N LEU A 131 7.69 -17.47 -9.10
CA LEU A 131 8.49 -16.44 -8.43
C LEU A 131 7.68 -15.14 -8.19
N GLN A 132 6.82 -14.79 -9.14
CA GLN A 132 5.96 -13.61 -9.04
C GLN A 132 4.89 -13.74 -7.93
N GLN A 133 4.30 -14.91 -7.76
CA GLN A 133 3.32 -15.15 -6.67
C GLN A 133 3.97 -15.16 -5.29
N GLN A 134 5.21 -15.66 -5.19
CA GLN A 134 5.97 -15.62 -3.93
C GLN A 134 6.30 -14.17 -3.53
N GLN A 135 6.68 -13.34 -4.50
CA GLN A 135 6.95 -11.92 -4.29
C GLN A 135 5.69 -11.17 -3.83
N GLN A 136 4.55 -11.41 -4.50
CA GLN A 136 3.25 -10.80 -4.12
C GLN A 136 2.88 -11.11 -2.66
N GLY A 137 3.04 -12.38 -2.26
CA GLY A 137 2.79 -12.79 -0.89
C GLY A 137 3.76 -12.16 0.11
N ALA A 138 5.02 -12.00 -0.25
CA ALA A 138 5.98 -11.29 0.59
C ALA A 138 5.57 -9.83 0.79
N SER A 139 5.20 -9.10 -0.28
CA SER A 139 4.83 -7.69 -0.21
C SER A 139 3.64 -7.44 0.73
N ILE A 140 2.55 -8.20 0.59
CA ILE A 140 1.38 -8.03 1.46
C ILE A 140 1.69 -8.39 2.92
N ASN A 141 2.55 -9.39 3.14
CA ASN A 141 3.00 -9.77 4.47
C ASN A 141 3.83 -8.65 5.11
N THR A 142 4.72 -7.98 4.36
CA THR A 142 5.48 -6.81 4.86
C THR A 142 4.54 -5.72 5.39
N LEU A 143 3.50 -5.37 4.62
CA LEU A 143 2.51 -4.37 5.05
C LEU A 143 1.81 -4.77 6.35
N LEU A 144 1.42 -6.04 6.47
CA LEU A 144 0.77 -6.57 7.68
C LEU A 144 1.71 -6.59 8.89
N THR A 145 2.96 -7.03 8.70
CA THR A 145 3.98 -7.05 9.76
C THR A 145 4.23 -5.63 10.28
N VAL A 146 4.39 -4.65 9.40
CA VAL A 146 4.59 -3.24 9.80
C VAL A 146 3.37 -2.72 10.57
N SER A 147 2.16 -2.94 10.04
CA SER A 147 0.92 -2.48 10.66
C SER A 147 0.73 -3.07 12.06
N THR A 148 0.88 -4.39 12.20
CA THR A 148 0.69 -5.12 13.46
C THR A 148 1.77 -4.79 14.49
N HIS A 149 3.03 -4.65 14.08
CA HIS A 149 4.13 -4.30 14.97
C HIS A 149 4.00 -2.89 15.55
N CYS A 150 3.70 -1.88 14.72
CA CYS A 150 3.49 -0.53 15.21
C CYS A 150 2.25 -0.46 16.12
N LEU A 151 1.20 -1.20 15.79
CA LEU A 151 0.01 -1.30 16.63
C LEU A 151 0.31 -1.97 17.99
N SER A 152 1.16 -3.00 18.03
CA SER A 152 1.55 -3.61 19.30
C SER A 152 2.33 -2.66 20.20
N LEU A 153 3.20 -1.83 19.62
CA LEU A 153 3.92 -0.81 20.38
C LEU A 153 2.98 0.26 20.94
N LEU A 154 1.97 0.68 20.17
CA LEU A 154 0.94 1.63 20.62
C LEU A 154 0.15 1.12 21.84
N PHE A 155 -0.03 -0.19 21.97
CA PHE A 155 -0.77 -0.80 23.08
C PHE A 155 0.13 -1.38 24.19
N GLN A 156 1.43 -1.55 23.95
CA GLN A 156 2.39 -2.03 24.97
C GLN A 156 2.84 -0.93 25.93
N THR A 157 2.81 0.34 25.52
CA THR A 157 3.06 1.49 26.41
C THR A 157 2.02 1.62 27.54
N ASP A 158 0.89 0.93 27.45
CA ASP A 158 -0.18 0.93 28.47
C ASP A 158 0.05 -0.10 29.60
N LYS A 159 1.11 -0.92 29.58
CA LYS A 159 1.50 -1.73 30.76
C LYS A 159 2.36 -0.88 31.70
N PRO A 160 1.85 -0.38 32.84
CA PRO A 160 2.70 0.26 33.84
C PRO A 160 3.68 -0.79 34.37
N ALA A 161 4.95 -0.41 34.46
CA ALA A 161 6.06 -1.20 35.00
C ALA A 161 5.96 -1.42 36.53
N SER A 162 4.78 -1.65 37.07
CA SER A 162 4.55 -2.01 38.47
C SER A 162 3.38 -2.99 38.57
N THR A 163 3.68 -4.28 38.44
CA THR A 163 3.25 -5.38 39.32
C THR A 163 3.48 -6.69 38.57
N ALA A 164 4.62 -7.32 38.86
CA ALA A 164 4.75 -8.75 38.72
C ALA A 164 3.85 -9.42 39.76
N THR A 165 2.73 -10.05 39.34
CA THR A 165 2.24 -11.33 39.87
C THR A 165 0.95 -11.78 39.17
N THR A 166 1.03 -12.99 38.59
CA THR A 166 0.02 -14.06 38.72
C THR A 166 -1.22 -14.08 37.79
N GLU A 167 -1.20 -15.10 36.92
CA GLU A 167 -2.28 -16.02 36.52
C GLU A 167 -3.33 -15.67 35.43
N SER A 168 -3.36 -16.60 34.45
CA SER A 168 -4.54 -17.22 33.84
C SER A 168 -5.45 -16.42 32.90
N GLY A 169 -5.28 -16.73 31.61
CA GLY A 169 -6.33 -16.96 30.60
C GLY A 169 -7.58 -16.08 30.58
N GLU A 170 -7.70 -15.27 29.52
CA GLU A 170 -8.95 -15.14 28.76
C GLU A 170 -8.74 -14.34 27.47
N VAL A 171 -9.14 -14.93 26.34
CA VAL A 171 -9.07 -14.37 24.99
C VAL A 171 -10.40 -13.66 24.70
N ALA A 172 -10.65 -12.49 25.29
CA ALA A 172 -11.74 -11.59 24.88
C ALA A 172 -11.71 -10.27 25.67
N ALA A 173 -11.17 -9.20 25.09
CA ALA A 173 -11.62 -7.80 25.28
C ALA A 173 -10.63 -6.80 24.66
N ALA A 174 -10.56 -6.72 23.34
CA ALA A 174 -9.80 -5.69 22.62
C ALA A 174 -10.54 -4.34 22.52
N THR A 175 -11.34 -3.97 23.52
CA THR A 175 -12.24 -2.78 23.47
C THR A 175 -12.33 -1.96 24.78
N ALA A 176 -11.32 -1.99 25.64
CA ALA A 176 -11.20 -1.03 26.76
C ALA A 176 -9.72 -0.98 27.21
N ARG A 177 -9.00 0.14 27.31
CA ARG A 177 -9.34 1.48 27.80
C ARG A 177 -8.42 2.51 27.12
N LYS A 178 -8.98 3.39 26.29
CA LYS A 178 -8.22 4.42 25.58
C LYS A 178 -7.77 5.52 26.56
N LYS A 179 -6.48 5.55 26.93
CA LYS A 179 -5.82 6.85 27.05
C LYS A 179 -5.71 7.37 25.62
N ASN A 180 -6.27 8.54 25.35
CA ASN A 180 -6.09 9.18 24.06
C ASN A 180 -4.61 9.59 23.99
N LEU A 181 -3.76 8.79 23.33
CA LEU A 181 -2.37 9.16 23.09
C LEU A 181 -2.34 10.50 22.37
N GLY A 182 -1.42 11.38 22.79
CA GLY A 182 -1.24 12.66 22.11
C GLY A 182 -0.72 12.45 20.68
N PRO A 183 -1.02 13.35 19.72
CA PRO A 183 -0.51 13.23 18.35
C PRO A 183 1.01 13.07 18.26
N ARG A 184 1.76 13.73 19.16
CA ARG A 184 3.22 13.65 19.24
C ARG A 184 3.72 12.28 19.73
N GLU A 185 2.99 11.68 20.67
CA GLU A 185 3.33 10.38 21.26
C GLU A 185 3.12 9.27 20.23
N VAL A 186 2.01 9.32 19.48
CA VAL A 186 1.76 8.41 18.35
C VAL A 186 2.87 8.50 17.32
N HIS A 187 3.32 9.71 16.98
CA HIS A 187 4.41 9.92 16.02
C HIS A 187 5.73 9.31 16.50
N GLN A 188 6.05 9.46 17.79
CA GLN A 188 7.25 8.88 18.38
C GLN A 188 7.20 7.34 18.37
N ILE A 189 6.04 6.76 18.66
CA ILE A 189 5.86 5.30 18.63
C ILE A 189 5.93 4.75 17.20
N ILE A 190 5.39 5.47 16.21
CA ILE A 190 5.51 5.08 14.80
C ILE A 190 6.97 5.10 14.37
N LYS A 191 7.70 6.15 14.73
CA LYS A 191 9.13 6.26 14.48
C LYS A 191 9.90 5.10 15.08
N GLN A 192 9.67 4.82 16.37
CA GLN A 192 10.24 3.64 17.01
C GLN A 192 9.83 2.35 16.29
N GLY A 193 8.59 2.27 15.83
CA GLY A 193 8.01 1.10 15.18
C GLY A 193 8.67 0.71 13.88
N TYR A 194 9.15 1.66 13.07
CA TYR A 194 9.93 1.33 11.88
C TYR A 194 11.43 1.31 12.13
N ASP A 195 11.95 2.07 13.11
CA ASP A 195 13.38 2.02 13.47
C ASP A 195 13.77 0.63 14.04
N THR A 196 12.85 -0.05 14.74
CA THR A 196 13.08 -1.42 15.26
C THR A 196 12.70 -2.52 14.27
N LEU A 197 12.08 -2.18 13.13
CA LEU A 197 11.66 -3.16 12.14
C LEU A 197 12.67 -3.21 10.99
N SER A 198 13.32 -4.35 10.80
CA SER A 198 14.15 -4.57 9.62
C SER A 198 13.25 -4.87 8.42
N ILE A 199 12.86 -3.82 7.69
CA ILE A 199 12.12 -3.96 6.44
C ILE A 199 13.12 -4.32 5.35
N GLN A 200 13.17 -5.59 4.96
CA GLN A 200 14.03 -6.01 3.86
C GLN A 200 13.55 -5.38 2.54
N PRO A 201 14.44 -4.76 1.74
CA PRO A 201 14.11 -4.36 0.38
C PRO A 201 13.78 -5.63 -0.41
N GLN A 202 12.58 -5.73 -0.99
CA GLN A 202 12.27 -6.93 -1.76
C GLN A 202 13.03 -6.93 -3.09
N GLU A 203 13.79 -8.00 -3.31
CA GLU A 203 14.54 -8.21 -4.54
C GLU A 203 13.57 -8.31 -5.73
N GLY A 204 13.86 -7.59 -6.82
CA GLY A 204 13.07 -7.62 -8.05
C GLY A 204 12.03 -6.51 -8.22
N LEU A 205 11.65 -5.76 -7.16
CA LEU A 205 10.75 -4.59 -7.28
C LEU A 205 11.35 -3.45 -8.11
N SER A 206 12.68 -3.41 -8.24
CA SER A 206 13.42 -2.37 -8.96
C SER A 206 13.80 -2.76 -10.40
N THR A 207 13.59 -4.04 -10.77
CA THR A 207 13.99 -4.55 -12.08
C THR A 207 12.85 -4.37 -13.08
N TRP A 208 12.94 -3.32 -13.90
CA TRP A 208 11.93 -3.02 -14.91
C TRP A 208 12.41 -3.35 -16.31
N GLU A 209 11.54 -3.97 -17.11
CA GLU A 209 11.74 -4.03 -18.55
C GLU A 209 11.88 -2.62 -19.13
N LYS A 210 12.83 -2.47 -20.06
CA LYS A 210 13.09 -1.20 -20.73
C LYS A 210 11.84 -0.74 -21.47
N TRP A 211 11.43 0.51 -21.27
CA TRP A 211 10.27 1.10 -21.96
C TRP A 211 10.39 0.97 -23.48
N ARG A 212 9.33 0.46 -24.10
CA ARG A 212 9.16 0.39 -25.55
C ARG A 212 7.82 1.00 -25.92
N GLU A 213 7.88 2.18 -26.53
CA GLU A 213 6.69 2.95 -26.93
C GLU A 213 5.76 2.15 -27.85
N SER A 214 6.34 1.34 -28.75
CA SER A 214 5.60 0.49 -29.69
C SER A 214 4.57 -0.40 -29.01
N ASP A 215 4.93 -0.93 -27.84
CA ASP A 215 4.18 -1.99 -27.17
C ASP A 215 3.01 -1.39 -26.37
N ARG A 216 3.14 -0.11 -25.96
CA ARG A 216 2.19 0.60 -25.09
C ARG A 216 1.31 1.61 -25.82
N LYS A 217 1.68 1.99 -27.05
CA LYS A 217 0.98 2.99 -27.87
C LYS A 217 -0.52 2.71 -28.05
N LEU A 218 -0.91 1.45 -28.26
CA LEU A 218 -2.31 1.08 -28.48
C LEU A 218 -3.15 1.30 -27.23
N GLU A 219 -2.61 0.94 -26.07
CA GLU A 219 -3.27 1.05 -24.77
C GLU A 219 -3.44 2.53 -24.38
N LEU A 220 -2.37 3.33 -24.51
CA LEU A 220 -2.41 4.78 -24.29
C LEU A 220 -3.48 5.47 -25.14
N LYS A 221 -3.62 5.07 -26.41
CA LYS A 221 -4.64 5.62 -27.31
C LYS A 221 -6.05 5.26 -26.86
N LYS A 222 -6.28 4.05 -26.32
CA LYS A 222 -7.58 3.64 -25.77
C LYS A 222 -7.93 4.48 -24.54
N THR A 223 -6.98 4.64 -23.61
CA THR A 223 -7.16 5.49 -22.42
C THR A 223 -7.52 6.93 -22.78
N ALA A 224 -6.78 7.54 -23.73
CA ALA A 224 -7.05 8.90 -24.16
C ALA A 224 -8.47 9.06 -24.74
N ARG A 225 -8.95 8.07 -25.50
CA ARG A 225 -10.32 8.07 -26.03
C ARG A 225 -11.36 7.99 -24.91
N CYS A 226 -11.16 7.10 -23.94
CA CYS A 226 -12.04 6.97 -22.77
C CYS A 226 -12.15 8.30 -22.00
N ALA A 227 -11.01 8.95 -21.74
CA ALA A 227 -10.99 10.26 -21.07
C ALA A 227 -11.73 11.35 -21.87
N VAL A 228 -11.56 11.38 -23.20
CA VAL A 228 -12.28 12.33 -24.07
C VAL A 228 -13.78 12.04 -24.10
N GLU A 229 -14.20 10.78 -24.11
CA GLU A 229 -15.61 10.40 -24.06
C GLU A 229 -16.26 10.78 -22.73
N ASP A 230 -15.57 10.57 -21.60
CA ASP A 230 -16.04 11.01 -20.29
C ASP A 230 -16.12 12.55 -20.21
N ALA A 231 -15.13 13.27 -20.73
CA ALA A 231 -15.16 14.73 -20.77
C ALA A 231 -16.33 15.26 -21.63
N ARG A 232 -16.62 14.62 -22.77
CA ARG A 232 -17.79 14.98 -23.60
C ARG A 232 -19.11 14.86 -22.86
N ARG A 233 -19.25 13.87 -21.97
CA ARG A 233 -20.46 13.68 -21.14
C ARG A 233 -20.64 14.73 -20.05
N LEU A 234 -19.59 15.50 -19.74
CA LEU A 234 -19.64 16.58 -18.74
C LEU A 234 -19.95 17.95 -19.36
N VAL A 235 -19.75 18.10 -20.67
CA VAL A 235 -19.95 19.35 -21.42
C VAL A 235 -21.32 19.38 -22.13
N LEU A 236 -21.99 18.24 -22.26
CA LEU A 236 -23.37 18.08 -22.74
C LEU A 236 -24.31 17.88 -21.54
#